data_AF-A0A9D9NRJ9-F1
#
_entry.id   AF-A0A9D9NRJ9-F1
#
_cell.length_a   1.000
_cell.length_b   1.000
_cell.length_c   1.000
_cell.angle_alpha   90.00
_cell.angle_beta   90.00
_cell.angle_gamma   90.00
#
_symmetry.space_group_name_H-M   'P 1'
#
loop_
_entity.id
_entity.type
_entity.pdbx_description
1 polymer ?
#
loop_
_entity_poly.entity_id
_entity_poly.type
_entity_poly.pdbx_seq_one_letter_code
_entity_poly.pdbx_strand_id
1 'polypeptide(L)'
;MAIYDVADSLEGRMAEEAVRGADFVLEADAVTFRRGNRVQVNSTTNFISVKGDRAVVQVSPSYFYAGPNGVGGVTVDGVISGVSVTSDKRGNIRYSMNVTGVGISARVDISIRKDSPYAYAVVIPNFSSNSIRLDGRIVPYSLSRVVEGTSL
;
A
#
# COMPACT_ATOMS: atom_id res chain seq x y z
N MET A 1 0.07 -13.62 -29.28
CA MET A 1 -0.23 -13.37 -27.86
C MET A 1 1.12 -13.14 -27.18
N ALA A 2 1.39 -11.92 -26.71
CA ALA A 2 2.75 -11.49 -26.38
C ALA A 2 3.15 -11.96 -24.98
N ILE A 3 4.43 -12.32 -24.81
CA ILE A 3 5.01 -12.81 -23.54
C ILE A 3 4.72 -11.86 -22.36
N TYR A 4 4.58 -10.55 -22.63
CA TYR A 4 4.23 -9.53 -21.64
C TYR A 4 2.85 -9.73 -20.99
N ASP A 5 1.82 -10.12 -21.74
CA ASP A 5 0.48 -10.33 -21.20
C ASP A 5 0.43 -11.53 -20.23
N VAL A 6 1.28 -12.53 -20.48
CA VAL A 6 1.39 -13.73 -19.64
C VAL A 6 2.13 -13.44 -18.34
N ALA A 7 3.20 -12.63 -18.40
CA ALA A 7 3.95 -12.21 -17.22
C ALA A 7 3.10 -11.33 -16.30
N ASP A 8 2.41 -10.33 -16.85
CA ASP A 8 1.51 -9.45 -16.10
C ASP A 8 0.35 -10.25 -15.46
N SER A 9 -0.17 -11.26 -16.17
CA SER A 9 -1.21 -12.16 -15.64
C SER A 9 -0.69 -13.04 -14.50
N LEU A 10 0.55 -13.53 -14.57
CA LEU A 10 1.14 -14.32 -13.48
C LEU A 10 1.36 -13.45 -12.23
N GLU A 11 1.98 -12.28 -12.39
CA GLU A 11 2.19 -11.34 -11.28
C GLU A 11 0.86 -10.88 -10.69
N GLY A 12 -0.16 -10.65 -11.52
CA GLY A 12 -1.51 -10.33 -11.08
C GLY A 12 -2.16 -11.42 -10.24
N ARG A 13 -1.98 -12.70 -10.62
CA ARG A 13 -2.45 -13.83 -9.81
C ARG A 13 -1.71 -13.94 -8.48
N MET A 14 -0.39 -13.76 -8.49
CA MET A 14 0.42 -13.75 -7.26
C MET A 14 0.01 -12.62 -6.33
N ALA A 15 -0.28 -11.43 -6.89
CA ALA A 15 -0.79 -10.29 -6.12
C ALA A 15 -2.15 -10.59 -5.50
N GLU A 16 -3.08 -11.21 -6.24
CA GLU A 16 -4.38 -11.62 -5.71
C GLU A 16 -4.24 -12.64 -4.57
N GLU A 17 -3.44 -13.68 -4.75
CA GLU A 17 -3.19 -14.69 -3.72
C GLU A 17 -2.57 -14.06 -2.46
N ALA A 18 -1.56 -13.21 -2.63
CA ALA A 18 -0.89 -12.52 -1.52
C ALA A 18 -1.84 -11.59 -0.74
N VAL A 19 -2.70 -10.84 -1.44
CA VAL A 19 -3.69 -9.96 -0.80
C VAL A 19 -4.74 -10.77 -0.03
N ARG A 20 -5.25 -11.85 -0.63
CA ARG A 20 -6.23 -12.72 0.05
C ARG A 20 -5.62 -13.45 1.25
N GLY A 21 -4.33 -13.77 1.19
CA GLY A 21 -3.55 -14.37 2.27
C GLY A 21 -3.05 -13.40 3.34
N ALA A 22 -3.29 -12.09 3.18
CA ALA A 22 -2.71 -11.05 4.05
C ALA A 22 -1.19 -11.19 4.20
N ASP A 23 -0.48 -11.44 3.10
CA ASP A 23 0.98 -11.63 3.06
C ASP A 23 1.58 -10.90 1.85
N PHE A 24 1.53 -9.57 1.88
CA PHE A 24 1.90 -8.73 0.75
C PHE A 24 2.54 -7.40 1.15
N VAL A 25 3.15 -6.75 0.16
CA VAL A 25 3.65 -5.38 0.23
C VAL A 25 3.10 -4.61 -0.97
N LEU A 26 2.47 -3.46 -0.73
CA LEU A 26 2.28 -2.43 -1.75
C LEU A 26 3.54 -1.57 -1.80
N GLU A 27 4.33 -1.75 -2.85
CA GLU A 27 5.51 -0.93 -3.13
C GLU A 27 5.09 0.28 -3.94
N ALA A 28 5.16 1.48 -3.36
CA ALA A 28 4.66 2.68 -4.02
C ALA A 28 5.66 3.26 -5.02
N ASP A 29 5.17 3.64 -6.19
CA ASP A 29 5.90 4.43 -7.19
C ASP A 29 5.57 5.92 -7.09
N ALA A 30 4.36 6.25 -6.63
CA ALA A 30 3.92 7.62 -6.46
C ALA A 30 3.00 7.81 -5.25
N VAL A 31 3.02 9.02 -4.71
CA VAL A 31 2.11 9.49 -3.66
C VAL A 31 1.33 10.69 -4.18
N THR A 32 0.01 10.68 -3.96
CA THR A 32 -0.87 11.80 -4.25
C THR A 32 -1.51 12.29 -2.95
N PHE A 33 -1.27 13.56 -2.62
CA PHE A 33 -1.82 14.18 -1.41
C PHE A 33 -3.20 14.77 -1.65
N ARG A 34 -3.95 15.07 -0.58
CA ARG A 34 -5.32 15.62 -0.62
C ARG A 34 -5.54 16.78 -1.59
N ARG A 35 -4.54 17.64 -1.81
CA ARG A 35 -4.62 18.79 -2.74
C ARG A 35 -4.34 18.43 -4.21
N GLY A 36 -4.23 17.15 -4.55
CA GLY A 36 -3.97 16.67 -5.91
C GLY A 36 -2.50 16.64 -6.32
N ASN A 37 -1.59 17.12 -5.46
CA ASN A 37 -0.16 17.08 -5.73
C ASN A 37 0.33 15.62 -5.75
N ARG A 38 0.80 15.18 -6.92
CA ARG A 38 1.40 13.86 -7.13
C ARG A 38 2.91 13.99 -7.17
N VAL A 39 3.60 13.14 -6.41
CA VAL A 39 5.07 13.05 -6.38
C VAL A 39 5.49 11.61 -6.64
N GLN A 40 6.58 11.43 -7.39
CA GLN A 40 7.23 10.12 -7.53
C GLN A 40 8.04 9.84 -6.27
N VAL A 41 8.06 8.59 -5.82
CA VAL A 41 8.64 8.20 -4.54
C VAL A 41 9.49 6.95 -4.65
N ASN A 42 10.28 6.69 -3.61
CA ASN A 42 11.01 5.44 -3.47
C ASN A 42 10.21 4.47 -2.58
N SER A 43 10.00 3.24 -3.05
CA SER A 43 9.25 2.21 -2.34
C SER A 43 9.87 1.79 -1.01
N THR A 44 11.18 1.95 -0.78
CA THR A 44 11.83 1.64 0.50
C THR A 44 11.36 2.53 1.66
N THR A 45 10.81 3.71 1.34
CA THR A 45 10.33 4.70 2.33
C THR A 45 8.86 5.05 2.11
N ASN A 46 8.20 4.38 1.16
CA ASN A 46 6.81 4.62 0.77
C ASN A 46 6.17 3.28 0.41
N PHE A 47 5.61 2.60 1.41
CA PHE A 47 5.04 1.26 1.25
C PHE A 47 3.93 0.98 2.26
N ILE A 48 3.15 -0.05 1.96
CA ILE A 48 2.24 -0.68 2.93
C ILE A 48 2.58 -2.17 2.95
N SER A 49 3.06 -2.69 4.07
CA SER A 49 3.24 -4.13 4.26
C SER A 49 2.11 -4.69 5.11
N VAL A 50 1.69 -5.91 4.80
CA VAL A 50 0.68 -6.68 5.52
C VAL A 50 1.20 -8.11 5.66
N LYS A 51 1.28 -8.60 6.89
CA LYS A 51 1.67 -9.98 7.19
C LYS A 51 0.88 -10.51 8.36
N GLY A 52 -0.06 -11.41 8.07
CA GLY A 52 -0.98 -11.96 9.05
C GLY A 52 -1.84 -10.86 9.68
N ASP A 53 -1.65 -10.63 10.98
CA ASP A 53 -2.38 -9.65 11.77
C ASP A 53 -1.63 -8.32 11.96
N ARG A 54 -0.50 -8.11 11.27
CA ARG A 54 0.30 -6.88 11.38
C ARG A 54 0.46 -6.15 10.05
N ALA A 55 0.48 -4.83 10.12
CA ALA A 55 0.77 -3.97 8.98
C ALA A 55 1.72 -2.84 9.34
N VAL A 56 2.55 -2.45 8.37
CA VAL A 56 3.32 -1.21 8.41
C VAL A 56 2.87 -0.32 7.25
N VAL A 57 2.44 0.90 7.57
CA VAL A 57 2.17 1.97 6.62
C VAL A 57 3.28 2.99 6.77
N GLN A 58 4.17 3.05 5.79
CA GLN A 58 5.27 4.00 5.75
C GLN A 58 5.08 4.93 4.55
N VAL A 59 5.02 6.24 4.79
CA VAL A 59 4.91 7.26 3.75
C VAL A 59 5.86 8.39 4.09
N SER A 60 6.99 8.43 3.39
CA SER A 60 8.00 9.45 3.51
C SER A 60 8.52 9.84 2.12
N PRO A 61 7.76 10.64 1.36
CA PRO A 61 8.12 11.07 0.01
C PRO A 61 9.28 12.10 0.05
N SER A 62 10.51 11.61 0.24
CA SER A 62 11.78 12.35 0.22
C SER A 62 12.00 13.43 1.30
N TYR A 63 13.25 13.50 1.79
CA TYR A 63 13.77 14.41 2.83
C TYR A 63 13.58 15.92 2.55
N PHE A 64 13.48 16.32 1.27
CA PHE A 64 13.45 17.72 0.83
C PHE A 64 12.05 18.36 0.80
N TYR A 65 11.00 17.58 1.09
CA TYR A 65 9.61 18.07 1.13
C TYR A 65 9.04 18.20 2.55
N ALA A 66 9.90 18.36 3.56
CA ALA A 66 9.55 19.16 4.75
C ALA A 66 9.50 20.67 4.38
N GLY A 67 8.85 20.99 3.26
CA GLY A 67 8.63 22.36 2.80
C GLY A 67 7.39 22.97 3.43
N PRO A 68 7.10 24.27 3.18
CA PRO A 68 6.05 25.08 3.84
C PRO A 68 4.60 24.57 3.72
N ASN A 69 4.37 23.38 3.13
CA ASN A 69 3.09 22.69 3.09
C ASN A 69 2.86 21.69 4.26
N GLY A 70 3.87 21.43 5.11
CA GLY A 70 3.69 20.77 6.41
C GLY A 70 3.19 19.32 6.37
N VAL A 71 3.29 18.62 5.24
CA VAL A 71 2.91 17.19 5.17
C VAL A 71 4.07 16.36 5.69
N GLY A 72 4.10 16.15 6.99
CA GLY A 72 5.01 15.18 7.63
C GLY A 72 4.75 13.77 7.14
N GLY A 73 5.77 12.91 7.22
CA GLY A 73 5.62 11.50 6.89
C GLY A 73 4.60 10.81 7.82
N VAL A 74 3.99 9.73 7.32
CA VAL A 74 3.10 8.88 8.10
C VAL A 74 3.80 7.54 8.31
N THR A 75 4.00 7.17 9.57
CA THR A 75 4.47 5.85 9.96
C THR A 75 3.47 5.25 10.94
N VAL A 76 2.79 4.19 10.54
CA VAL A 76 1.94 3.38 11.42
C VAL A 76 2.44 1.95 11.33
N ASP A 77 3.02 1.47 12.42
CA ASP A 77 3.33 0.05 12.61
C ASP A 77 2.39 -0.49 13.69
N GLY A 78 1.62 -1.53 13.37
CA GLY A 78 0.73 -2.10 14.35
C GLY A 78 -0.18 -3.23 13.88
N VAL A 79 -1.19 -3.48 14.71
CA VAL A 79 -2.13 -4.60 14.55
C VAL A 79 -3.27 -4.21 13.61
N ILE A 80 -3.65 -5.16 12.76
CA ILE A 80 -4.74 -5.03 11.81
C ILE A 80 -6.07 -5.46 12.45
N SER A 81 -7.14 -4.73 12.16
CA SER A 81 -8.51 -5.13 12.51
C SER A 81 -9.52 -4.72 11.42
N GLY A 82 -10.72 -5.30 11.48
CA GLY A 82 -11.81 -4.95 10.56
C GLY A 82 -11.49 -5.24 9.09
N VAL A 83 -10.72 -6.30 8.83
CA VAL A 83 -10.35 -6.71 7.47
C VAL A 83 -11.61 -7.06 6.68
N SER A 84 -11.72 -6.51 5.48
CA SER A 84 -12.74 -6.87 4.50
C SER A 84 -12.11 -6.97 3.13
N VAL A 85 -12.29 -8.12 2.48
CA VAL A 85 -11.81 -8.40 1.13
C VAL A 85 -13.01 -8.70 0.25
N THR A 86 -13.23 -7.86 -0.76
CA THR A 86 -14.37 -7.98 -1.68
C THR A 86 -13.89 -7.92 -3.12
N SER A 87 -14.67 -8.49 -4.03
CA SER A 87 -14.43 -8.41 -5.47
C SER A 87 -15.63 -7.80 -6.17
N ASP A 88 -15.41 -6.88 -7.10
CA ASP A 88 -16.48 -6.33 -7.92
C ASP A 88 -16.83 -7.23 -9.11
N LYS A 89 -17.87 -6.88 -9.88
CA LYS A 89 -18.31 -7.64 -11.06
C LYS A 89 -17.25 -7.71 -12.18
N ARG A 90 -16.24 -6.83 -12.14
CA ARG A 90 -15.12 -6.79 -13.09
C ARG A 90 -13.90 -7.54 -12.57
N GLY A 91 -13.99 -8.15 -11.39
CA GLY A 91 -12.92 -8.90 -10.74
C GLY A 91 -11.87 -8.03 -10.05
N ASN A 92 -12.09 -6.72 -9.91
CA ASN A 92 -11.17 -5.89 -9.13
C ASN A 92 -11.36 -6.22 -7.64
N ILE A 93 -10.26 -6.29 -6.89
CA ILE A 93 -10.28 -6.58 -5.46
C ILE A 93 -10.25 -5.27 -4.68
N ARG A 94 -11.07 -5.18 -3.64
CA ARG A 94 -10.96 -4.17 -2.59
C ARG A 94 -10.58 -4.84 -1.28
N TYR A 95 -9.46 -4.44 -0.72
CA TYR A 95 -8.98 -4.86 0.59
C TYR A 95 -9.00 -3.66 1.52
N SER A 96 -9.80 -3.70 2.59
CA SER A 96 -9.88 -2.62 3.58
C SER A 96 -9.52 -3.11 4.95
N MET A 97 -8.83 -2.29 5.73
CA MET A 97 -8.44 -2.60 7.10
C MET A 97 -8.25 -1.33 7.95
N ASN A 98 -8.26 -1.51 9.27
CA ASN A 98 -7.72 -0.54 10.22
C ASN A 98 -6.36 -1.03 10.72
N VAL A 99 -5.39 -0.14 10.85
CA VAL A 99 -4.07 -0.41 11.44
C VAL A 99 -3.93 0.44 12.69
N THR A 100 -3.64 -0.19 13.82
CA THR A 100 -3.49 0.47 15.13
C THR A 100 -2.11 0.24 15.68
N GLY A 101 -1.31 1.31 15.72
CA GLY A 101 0.00 1.35 16.35
C GLY A 101 0.00 2.07 17.69
N VAL A 102 1.18 2.36 18.24
CA VAL A 102 1.33 3.06 19.51
C VAL A 102 1.00 4.55 19.33
N GLY A 103 -0.15 4.98 19.83
CA GLY A 103 -0.60 6.38 19.80
C GLY A 103 -1.07 6.90 18.43
N ILE A 104 -1.07 6.04 17.40
CA ILE A 104 -1.41 6.40 16.02
C ILE A 104 -2.21 5.27 15.36
N SER A 105 -3.16 5.62 14.51
CA SER A 105 -3.93 4.64 13.73
C SER A 105 -4.34 5.20 12.37
N ALA A 106 -4.61 4.31 11.43
CA ALA A 106 -5.09 4.65 10.10
C ALA A 106 -6.08 3.61 9.56
N ARG A 107 -7.05 4.07 8.79
CA ARG A 107 -7.80 3.22 7.88
C ARG A 107 -7.07 3.15 6.54
N VAL A 108 -6.99 1.96 5.97
CA VAL A 108 -6.36 1.70 4.68
C VAL A 108 -7.36 1.00 3.77
N ASP A 109 -7.61 1.58 2.59
CA ASP A 109 -8.45 0.99 1.55
C ASP A 109 -7.61 0.79 0.28
N ILE A 110 -7.38 -0.46 -0.11
CA ILE A 110 -6.55 -0.86 -1.26
C ILE A 110 -7.46 -1.37 -2.38
N SER A 111 -7.22 -0.91 -3.60
CA SER A 111 -7.89 -1.38 -4.81
C SER A 111 -6.86 -2.01 -5.75
N ILE A 112 -7.04 -3.28 -6.07
CA ILE A 112 -6.20 -4.05 -6.99
C ILE A 112 -6.99 -4.32 -8.27
N ARG A 113 -6.36 -4.10 -9.43
CA ARG A 113 -6.97 -4.41 -10.73
C ARG A 113 -6.96 -5.92 -10.97
N LYS A 114 -8.02 -6.43 -11.61
CA LYS A 114 -8.07 -7.83 -12.02
C LYS A 114 -6.86 -8.19 -12.88
N ASP A 115 -6.28 -9.37 -12.66
CA ASP A 115 -5.18 -9.94 -13.45
C ASP A 115 -3.95 -9.01 -13.57
N SER A 116 -3.74 -8.13 -12.59
CA SER A 116 -2.67 -7.13 -12.63
C SER A 116 -2.09 -6.90 -11.23
N PRO A 117 -0.76 -6.73 -11.11
CA PRO A 117 -0.14 -6.40 -9.83
C PRO A 117 -0.37 -4.93 -9.44
N TYR A 118 -0.84 -4.07 -10.35
CA TYR A 118 -1.00 -2.66 -10.09
C TYR A 118 -2.20 -2.38 -9.17
N ALA A 119 -1.94 -1.55 -8.16
CA ALA A 119 -2.91 -1.17 -7.16
C ALA A 119 -2.74 0.28 -6.75
N TYR A 120 -3.75 0.80 -6.05
CA TYR A 120 -3.61 2.00 -5.26
C TYR A 120 -4.22 1.80 -3.89
N ALA A 121 -3.65 2.45 -2.88
CA ALA A 121 -4.17 2.49 -1.53
C ALA A 121 -4.51 3.92 -1.14
N VAL A 122 -5.62 4.10 -0.45
CA VAL A 122 -5.95 5.35 0.25
C VAL A 122 -5.76 5.10 1.74
N VAL A 123 -4.86 5.89 2.32
CA VAL A 123 -4.57 5.91 3.75
C VAL A 123 -5.27 7.11 4.36
N ILE A 124 -6.07 6.86 5.39
CA ILE A 124 -6.83 7.86 6.14
C ILE A 124 -6.35 7.79 7.60
N PRO A 125 -5.39 8.63 8.00
CA PRO A 125 -4.87 8.63 9.36
C PRO A 125 -5.85 9.29 10.34
N ASN A 126 -5.99 8.76 11.55
CA ASN A 126 -6.98 9.27 12.53
C ASN A 126 -6.56 10.57 13.25
N PHE A 127 -5.32 11.02 13.08
CA PHE A 127 -4.77 12.23 13.69
C PHE A 127 -4.69 13.42 12.71
N SER A 128 -5.08 13.22 11.44
CA SER A 128 -5.06 14.29 10.44
C SER A 128 -6.25 14.16 9.48
N SER A 129 -6.75 15.29 8.97
CA SER A 129 -7.77 15.27 7.90
C SER A 129 -7.18 15.10 6.49
N ASN A 130 -5.90 14.74 6.40
CA ASN A 130 -5.18 14.60 5.13
C ASN A 130 -5.09 13.12 4.77
N SER A 131 -5.96 12.67 3.86
CA SER A 131 -5.79 11.37 3.22
C SER A 131 -4.62 11.41 2.24
N ILE A 132 -3.97 10.27 2.11
CA ILE A 132 -2.83 10.07 1.21
C ILE A 132 -3.15 8.89 0.31
N ARG A 133 -2.98 9.06 -0.99
CA ARG A 133 -3.05 7.96 -1.95
C ARG A 133 -1.66 7.50 -2.32
N LEU A 134 -1.38 6.21 -2.18
CA LEU A 134 -0.21 5.55 -2.72
C LEU A 134 -0.66 4.82 -3.98
N ASP A 135 0.05 5.03 -5.09
CA ASP A 135 -0.07 4.19 -6.28
C ASP A 135 1.18 3.30 -6.33
N GLY A 136 1.05 2.09 -6.88
CA GLY A 136 2.17 1.17 -6.95
C GLY A 136 1.79 -0.24 -7.38
N ARG A 137 2.58 -1.21 -6.94
CA ARG A 137 2.41 -2.63 -7.26
C ARG A 137 2.35 -3.46 -5.98
N ILE A 138 1.50 -4.48 -6.00
CA ILE A 138 1.45 -5.51 -4.98
C ILE A 138 2.51 -6.56 -5.29
N VAL A 139 3.30 -6.88 -4.27
CA VAL A 139 4.33 -7.91 -4.29
C VAL A 139 4.05 -8.87 -3.13
N PRO A 140 4.11 -10.20 -3.33
CA PRO A 140 4.08 -11.14 -2.21
C PRO A 140 5.16 -10.80 -1.19
N TYR A 141 4.84 -10.87 0.10
CA TYR A 141 5.74 -10.37 1.14
C TYR A 141 7.15 -10.99 1.05
N SER A 142 7.23 -12.30 0.80
CA SER A 142 8.50 -13.04 0.68
C SER A 142 9.35 -12.66 -0.54
N LEU A 143 8.79 -11.91 -1.49
CA LEU A 143 9.50 -11.45 -2.69
C LEU A 143 9.84 -9.94 -2.62
N SER A 144 9.36 -9.23 -1.60
CA SER A 144 9.58 -7.80 -1.47
C SER A 144 10.92 -7.48 -0.84
N ARG A 145 11.76 -6.74 -1.57
CA ARG A 145 13.06 -6.25 -1.07
C ARG A 145 12.93 -5.05 -0.15
N VAL A 146 11.76 -4.40 -0.12
CA VAL A 146 11.48 -3.27 0.78
C VAL A 146 11.54 -3.72 2.23
N VAL A 147 11.02 -4.92 2.52
CA VAL A 147 10.95 -5.42 3.90
C VAL A 147 12.23 -6.16 4.31
N GLU A 148 12.98 -6.78 3.38
CA GLU A 148 14.29 -7.35 3.69
C GLU A 148 15.31 -6.28 4.15
N GLY A 149 15.23 -5.06 3.60
CA GLY A 149 16.08 -3.93 4.02
C GLY A 149 15.58 -3.21 5.29
N THR A 150 14.37 -3.53 5.75
CA THR A 150 13.75 -2.94 6.93
C THR A 150 13.64 -4.04 7.98
N SER A 151 14.72 -4.30 8.74
CA SER A 151 14.64 -5.22 9.87
C SER A 151 13.55 -4.71 10.84
N LEU A 152 12.39 -5.38 10.84
CA LEU A 152 11.29 -5.20 11.78
C LEU A 152 11.35 -6.31 12.83
#